data_AF-B6QSX0-F1
#
_entry.id   AF-B6QSX0-F1
#
_cell.length_a   1.000
_cell.length_b   1.000
_cell.length_c   1.000
_cell.angle_alpha   90.00
_cell.angle_beta   90.00
_cell.angle_gamma   90.00
#
_symmetry.space_group_name_H-M   'P 1'
#
loop_
_entity.id
_entity.type
_entity.pdbx_description
1 polymer ?
#
loop_
_entity_poly.entity_id
_entity_poly.type
_entity_poly.pdbx_seq_one_letter_code
_entity_poly.pdbx_strand_id
1 'polypeptide(L)'
;MSGVAVFSHVVNRFYPCRLGISPDDAKYWWLRFVLSDKAAYHVIIAVAEACNHYLSGGGESTSQALYHRSRTLALVAQRLAGKDALSDSTLGVIVMMIVQEQMRKVVFEAHIHYEGLRRMIEARGGLDQLEQSPTLLLKICKMDNLYAWQYGRPMAFFRDRMPQARAMLEAEGFSFDRTKAESAIHHYDLNPYLHEILLDVTNVSILFNEIPPNTRLNYLTFAEVVHSICYRLHRFQPLHETSSLSNLEKVYHIGLTLFMITLFMQFDQHRLLKCDAVFSRLRSILYRDLDEIDNNLALWILFIGGIWITDGPDDSWLHWMIKKMTISMDIDTWPEICSVISAFPWIHNLHDKPGITLWESVCEGCRVW
;
A
#
# COMPACT_ATOMS: atom_id res chain seq x y z
N MET A 1 -27.00 6.41 -12.98
CA MET A 1 -25.74 7.16 -13.22
C MET A 1 -25.22 6.82 -14.61
N SER A 2 -24.70 7.79 -15.37
CA SER A 2 -24.00 7.49 -16.63
C SER A 2 -22.69 6.73 -16.36
N GLY A 3 -22.20 5.94 -17.33
CA GLY A 3 -20.95 5.16 -17.17
C GLY A 3 -19.73 6.01 -16.81
N VAL A 4 -19.68 7.28 -17.28
CA VAL A 4 -18.62 8.24 -16.94
C VAL A 4 -18.69 8.68 -15.47
N ALA A 5 -19.90 8.88 -14.92
CA ALA A 5 -20.07 9.23 -13.51
C ALA A 5 -19.68 8.06 -12.60
N VAL A 6 -20.04 6.82 -12.98
CA VAL A 6 -19.61 5.59 -12.29
C VAL A 6 -18.08 5.48 -12.29
N PHE A 7 -17.45 5.70 -13.45
CA PHE A 7 -16.01 5.64 -13.59
C PHE A 7 -15.29 6.67 -12.70
N SER A 8 -15.68 7.94 -12.78
CA SER A 8 -15.05 9.02 -11.97
C SER A 8 -15.19 8.73 -10.47
N HIS A 9 -16.35 8.25 -10.04
CA HIS A 9 -16.60 7.85 -8.66
C HIS A 9 -15.65 6.75 -8.18
N VAL A 10 -15.39 5.73 -9.01
CA VAL A 10 -14.49 4.63 -8.66
C VAL A 10 -13.02 5.07 -8.69
N VAL A 11 -12.62 5.69 -9.80
CA VAL A 11 -11.20 5.93 -10.10
C VAL A 11 -10.57 6.96 -9.17
N ASN A 12 -11.30 7.99 -8.74
CA ASN A 12 -10.77 8.95 -7.76
C ASN A 12 -10.45 8.32 -6.39
N ARG A 13 -11.09 7.20 -6.05
CA ARG A 13 -10.84 6.47 -4.79
C ARG A 13 -9.65 5.53 -4.88
N PHE A 14 -9.44 4.92 -6.05
CA PHE A 14 -8.28 4.06 -6.31
C PHE A 14 -6.99 4.84 -6.59
N TYR A 15 -7.12 6.12 -6.95
CA TYR A 15 -6.03 7.03 -7.27
C TYR A 15 -6.22 8.37 -6.53
N PRO A 16 -6.07 8.38 -5.19
CA PRO A 16 -6.21 9.61 -4.41
C PRO A 16 -5.10 10.60 -4.78
N CYS A 17 -5.47 11.85 -5.08
CA CYS A 17 -4.53 12.94 -5.31
C CYS A 17 -4.01 13.45 -3.96
N ARG A 18 -2.98 12.79 -3.41
CA ARG A 18 -2.28 13.21 -2.18
C ARG A 18 -0.80 13.41 -2.49
N LEU A 19 -0.10 14.14 -1.64
CA LEU A 19 1.35 14.35 -1.76
C LEU A 19 1.80 14.92 -3.12
N GLY A 20 0.94 15.69 -3.78
CA GLY A 20 1.23 16.21 -5.13
C GLY A 20 1.27 15.12 -6.21
N ILE A 21 0.80 13.90 -5.98
CA ILE A 21 0.79 12.84 -6.99
C ILE A 21 -0.31 13.12 -8.02
N SER A 22 0.06 13.16 -9.30
CA SER A 22 -0.83 13.28 -10.44
C SER A 22 -1.20 11.91 -11.00
N PRO A 23 -2.47 11.49 -10.89
CA PRO A 23 -2.94 10.21 -11.41
C PRO A 23 -3.44 10.26 -12.85
N ASP A 24 -3.32 11.40 -13.54
CA ASP A 24 -4.06 11.69 -14.77
C ASP A 24 -3.84 10.64 -15.87
N ASP A 25 -2.59 10.21 -16.10
CA ASP A 25 -2.26 9.18 -17.09
C ASP A 25 -2.92 7.83 -16.76
N ALA A 26 -2.88 7.45 -15.48
CA ALA A 26 -3.52 6.22 -15.04
C ALA A 26 -5.05 6.31 -15.19
N LYS A 27 -5.66 7.44 -14.80
CA LYS A 27 -7.10 7.67 -14.97
C LYS A 27 -7.51 7.62 -16.44
N TYR A 28 -6.74 8.27 -17.32
CA TYR A 28 -7.00 8.30 -18.75
C TYR A 28 -6.94 6.89 -19.36
N TRP A 29 -5.94 6.09 -18.99
CA TRP A 29 -5.81 4.71 -19.45
C TRP A 29 -7.02 3.85 -19.05
N TRP A 30 -7.43 3.90 -17.77
CA TRP A 30 -8.59 3.14 -17.30
C TRP A 30 -9.89 3.61 -17.96
N LEU A 31 -10.03 4.90 -18.25
CA LEU A 31 -11.21 5.45 -18.93
C LEU A 31 -11.30 4.89 -20.35
N ARG A 32 -10.20 4.94 -21.11
CA ARG A 32 -10.14 4.38 -22.46
C ARG A 32 -10.45 2.88 -22.45
N PHE A 33 -9.88 2.16 -21.50
CA PHE A 33 -10.10 0.73 -21.34
C PHE A 33 -11.59 0.40 -21.11
N VAL A 34 -12.22 1.06 -20.14
CA VAL A 34 -13.65 0.87 -19.81
C VAL A 34 -14.58 1.22 -20.98
N LEU A 35 -14.25 2.27 -21.75
CA LEU A 35 -15.06 2.71 -22.89
C LEU A 35 -14.90 1.80 -24.12
N SER A 36 -13.73 1.19 -24.28
CA SER A 36 -13.41 0.39 -25.47
C SER A 36 -13.71 -1.09 -25.29
N ASP A 37 -13.86 -1.56 -24.05
CA ASP A 37 -13.97 -2.98 -23.73
C ASP A 37 -15.28 -3.32 -23.00
N LYS A 38 -16.08 -4.21 -23.61
CA LYS A 38 -17.39 -4.61 -23.07
C LYS A 38 -17.31 -5.29 -21.70
N ALA A 39 -16.30 -6.12 -21.47
CA ALA A 39 -16.14 -6.78 -20.17
C ALA A 39 -15.65 -5.78 -19.11
N ALA A 40 -14.76 -4.86 -19.49
CA ALA A 40 -14.34 -3.74 -18.64
C ALA A 40 -15.53 -2.86 -18.21
N TYR A 41 -16.45 -2.57 -19.13
CA TYR A 41 -17.69 -1.84 -18.82
C TYR A 41 -18.56 -2.55 -17.78
N HIS A 42 -18.73 -3.87 -17.89
CA HIS A 42 -19.52 -4.59 -16.90
C HIS A 42 -18.82 -4.66 -15.55
N VAL A 43 -17.51 -4.96 -15.50
CA VAL A 43 -16.80 -5.11 -14.23
C VAL A 43 -16.66 -3.79 -13.48
N ILE A 44 -16.48 -2.65 -14.17
CA ILE A 44 -16.36 -1.35 -13.49
C ILE A 44 -17.64 -0.96 -12.76
N ILE A 45 -18.81 -1.32 -13.30
CA ILE A 45 -20.10 -1.08 -12.63
C ILE A 45 -20.19 -1.94 -11.37
N ALA A 46 -19.80 -3.21 -11.48
CA ALA A 46 -19.77 -4.13 -10.35
C ALA A 46 -18.77 -3.69 -9.25
N VAL A 47 -17.62 -3.11 -9.65
CA VAL A 47 -16.66 -2.47 -8.72
C VAL A 47 -17.29 -1.26 -8.05
N ALA A 48 -17.98 -0.39 -8.79
CA ALA A 48 -18.61 0.80 -8.23
C ALA A 48 -19.67 0.46 -7.18
N GLU A 49 -20.50 -0.55 -7.45
CA GLU A 49 -21.48 -1.03 -6.47
C GLU A 49 -20.79 -1.63 -5.24
N ALA A 50 -19.72 -2.40 -5.43
CA ALA A 50 -18.95 -2.92 -4.31
C ALA A 50 -18.31 -1.80 -3.46
N CYS A 51 -17.78 -0.75 -4.09
CA CYS A 51 -17.28 0.43 -3.40
C CYS A 51 -18.38 1.15 -2.61
N ASN A 52 -19.57 1.33 -3.19
CA ASN A 52 -20.70 1.94 -2.50
C ASN A 52 -21.12 1.13 -1.28
N HIS A 53 -21.22 -0.20 -1.40
CA HIS A 53 -21.57 -1.08 -0.29
C HIS A 53 -20.51 -1.05 0.82
N TYR A 54 -19.24 -1.02 0.45
CA TYR A 54 -18.13 -0.92 1.41
C TYR A 54 -18.24 0.36 2.25
N LEU A 55 -18.52 1.50 1.61
CA LEU A 55 -18.61 2.80 2.28
C LEU A 55 -19.89 2.98 3.10
N SER A 56 -21.01 2.42 2.64
CA SER A 56 -22.31 2.52 3.33
C SER A 56 -22.46 1.55 4.51
N GLY A 57 -21.45 0.72 4.81
CA GLY A 57 -21.49 -0.22 5.94
C GLY A 57 -22.31 -1.49 5.71
N GLY A 58 -22.64 -1.83 4.45
CA GLY A 58 -23.33 -3.07 4.09
C GLY A 58 -24.52 -2.91 3.15
N GLY A 59 -25.20 -4.03 2.86
CA GLY A 59 -26.38 -4.11 1.98
C GLY A 59 -26.38 -5.38 1.12
N GLU A 60 -27.57 -5.88 0.76
CA GLU A 60 -27.70 -6.99 -0.19
C GLU A 60 -27.26 -6.55 -1.59
N SER A 61 -26.56 -7.44 -2.31
CA SER A 61 -26.17 -7.20 -3.70
C SER A 61 -27.40 -6.93 -4.55
N THR A 62 -27.42 -5.79 -5.23
CA THR A 62 -28.51 -5.45 -6.16
C THR A 62 -28.58 -6.50 -7.29
N SER A 63 -29.78 -6.69 -7.85
CA SER A 63 -29.94 -7.52 -9.05
C SER A 63 -29.10 -7.02 -10.22
N GLN A 64 -28.88 -5.70 -10.29
CA GLN A 64 -28.01 -5.05 -11.25
C GLN A 64 -26.53 -5.44 -11.04
N ALA A 65 -26.03 -5.47 -9.80
CA ALA A 65 -24.69 -5.95 -9.48
C ALA A 65 -24.47 -7.40 -9.91
N LEU A 66 -25.42 -8.28 -9.57
CA LEU A 66 -25.37 -9.68 -9.98
C LEU A 66 -25.36 -9.83 -11.50
N TYR A 67 -26.17 -9.03 -12.21
CA TYR A 67 -26.17 -8.98 -13.67
C TYR A 67 -24.79 -8.60 -14.22
N HIS A 68 -24.21 -7.48 -13.79
CA HIS A 68 -22.92 -7.01 -14.30
C HIS A 68 -21.77 -8.00 -13.98
N ARG A 69 -21.80 -8.65 -12.82
CA ARG A 69 -20.85 -9.72 -12.46
C ARG A 69 -20.97 -10.94 -13.36
N SER A 70 -22.19 -11.45 -13.53
CA SER A 70 -22.46 -12.60 -14.39
C SER A 70 -22.05 -12.32 -15.85
N ARG A 71 -22.36 -11.11 -16.35
CA ARG A 71 -21.92 -10.67 -17.68
C ARG A 71 -20.40 -10.59 -17.81
N THR A 72 -19.71 -10.10 -16.79
CA THR A 72 -18.23 -10.07 -16.76
C THR A 72 -17.66 -11.48 -16.86
N LEU A 73 -18.13 -12.41 -16.01
CA LEU A 73 -17.67 -13.80 -16.00
C LEU A 73 -17.89 -14.49 -17.36
N ALA A 74 -19.08 -14.33 -17.95
CA ALA A 74 -19.39 -14.93 -19.24
C ALA A 74 -18.47 -14.40 -20.36
N LEU A 75 -18.18 -13.10 -20.37
CA LEU A 75 -17.30 -12.49 -21.37
C LEU A 75 -15.84 -12.92 -21.18
N VAL A 76 -15.36 -13.01 -19.93
CA VAL A 76 -14.01 -13.52 -19.64
C VAL A 76 -13.89 -14.98 -20.05
N ALA A 77 -14.87 -15.83 -19.71
CA ALA A 77 -14.87 -17.23 -20.11
C ALA A 77 -14.78 -17.40 -21.64
N GLN A 78 -15.49 -16.56 -22.40
CA GLN A 78 -15.40 -16.54 -23.86
C GLN A 78 -14.00 -16.15 -24.35
N ARG A 79 -13.35 -15.15 -23.72
CA ARG A 79 -11.99 -14.72 -24.08
C ARG A 79 -10.94 -15.78 -23.81
N LEU A 80 -11.07 -16.48 -22.67
CA LEU A 80 -10.13 -17.53 -22.28
C LEU A 80 -10.12 -18.71 -23.25
N ALA A 81 -11.19 -18.91 -24.02
CA ALA A 81 -11.25 -19.93 -25.08
C ALA A 81 -10.61 -19.48 -26.42
N GLY A 82 -10.13 -18.25 -26.53
CA GLY A 82 -9.68 -17.65 -27.79
C GLY A 82 -8.34 -16.94 -27.71
N LYS A 83 -7.99 -16.25 -28.79
CA LYS A 83 -6.71 -15.52 -28.94
C LYS A 83 -6.52 -14.36 -27.95
N ASP A 84 -7.62 -13.83 -27.41
CA ASP A 84 -7.59 -12.68 -26.51
C ASP A 84 -7.35 -13.08 -25.04
N ALA A 85 -7.19 -14.38 -24.76
CA ALA A 85 -7.01 -14.92 -23.41
C ALA A 85 -5.92 -14.17 -22.64
N LEU A 86 -4.75 -13.93 -23.24
CA LEU A 86 -3.61 -13.29 -22.58
C LEU A 86 -3.47 -11.79 -22.88
N SER A 87 -4.46 -11.17 -23.52
CA SER A 87 -4.42 -9.74 -23.88
C SER A 87 -4.41 -8.84 -22.64
N ASP A 88 -3.85 -7.63 -22.78
CA ASP A 88 -3.91 -6.59 -21.74
C ASP A 88 -5.34 -6.31 -21.29
N SER A 89 -6.29 -6.36 -22.23
CA SER A 89 -7.69 -6.19 -21.91
C SER A 89 -8.18 -7.26 -20.94
N THR A 90 -7.93 -8.54 -21.22
CA THR A 90 -8.37 -9.64 -20.36
C THR A 90 -7.70 -9.56 -18.98
N LEU A 91 -6.40 -9.29 -18.92
CA LEU A 91 -5.68 -9.10 -17.66
C LEU A 91 -6.27 -7.91 -16.86
N GLY A 92 -6.55 -6.79 -17.52
CA GLY A 92 -7.19 -5.62 -16.91
C GLY A 92 -8.58 -5.93 -16.33
N VAL A 93 -9.39 -6.74 -17.01
CA VAL A 93 -10.69 -7.19 -16.47
C VAL A 93 -10.49 -8.04 -15.22
N ILE A 94 -9.57 -9.00 -15.24
CA ILE A 94 -9.30 -9.88 -14.08
C ILE A 94 -8.78 -9.05 -12.90
N VAL A 95 -7.91 -8.08 -13.13
CA VAL A 95 -7.47 -7.12 -12.10
C VAL A 95 -8.67 -6.40 -11.47
N MET A 96 -9.62 -5.91 -12.28
CA MET A 96 -10.85 -5.30 -11.76
C MET A 96 -11.74 -6.28 -11.00
N MET A 97 -11.79 -7.56 -11.39
CA MET A 97 -12.49 -8.60 -10.64
C MET A 97 -11.85 -8.84 -9.27
N ILE A 98 -10.52 -8.89 -9.17
CA ILE A 98 -9.81 -8.97 -7.87
C ILE A 98 -10.19 -7.79 -6.99
N VAL A 99 -10.12 -6.57 -7.54
CA VAL A 99 -10.51 -5.34 -6.82
C VAL A 99 -11.95 -5.42 -6.32
N GLN A 100 -12.86 -5.92 -7.14
CA GLN A 100 -14.26 -6.08 -6.77
C GLN A 100 -14.42 -7.02 -5.56
N GLU A 101 -13.79 -8.18 -5.59
CA GLU A 101 -13.88 -9.18 -4.51
C GLU A 101 -13.22 -8.66 -3.21
N GLN A 102 -12.14 -7.86 -3.33
CA GLN A 102 -11.54 -7.16 -2.20
C GLN A 102 -12.50 -6.16 -1.55
N MET A 103 -13.19 -5.31 -2.34
CA MET A 103 -14.20 -4.37 -1.81
C MET A 103 -15.35 -5.11 -1.12
N ARG A 104 -15.73 -6.28 -1.64
CA ARG A 104 -16.77 -7.13 -1.04
C ARG A 104 -16.29 -7.94 0.17
N LYS A 105 -15.00 -7.89 0.49
CA LYS A 105 -14.35 -8.68 1.56
C LYS A 105 -14.51 -10.19 1.36
N VAL A 106 -14.55 -10.64 0.11
CA VAL A 106 -14.73 -12.05 -0.26
C VAL A 106 -13.38 -12.65 -0.63
N VAL A 107 -12.73 -13.27 0.36
CA VAL A 107 -11.32 -13.69 0.27
C VAL A 107 -11.10 -14.83 -0.73
N PHE A 108 -11.98 -15.83 -0.74
CA PHE A 108 -11.81 -17.02 -1.57
C PHE A 108 -11.86 -16.69 -3.07
N GLU A 109 -12.85 -15.91 -3.50
CA GLU A 109 -13.00 -15.48 -4.88
C GLU A 109 -11.88 -14.53 -5.31
N ALA A 110 -11.45 -13.61 -4.44
CA ALA A 110 -10.28 -12.78 -4.70
C ALA A 110 -9.03 -13.64 -4.96
N HIS A 111 -8.83 -14.72 -4.19
CA HIS A 111 -7.73 -15.65 -4.39
C HIS A 111 -7.83 -16.41 -5.73
N ILE A 112 -9.02 -16.88 -6.11
CA ILE A 112 -9.22 -17.55 -7.41
C ILE A 112 -8.82 -16.63 -8.57
N HIS A 113 -9.28 -15.38 -8.56
CA HIS A 113 -8.97 -14.43 -9.62
C HIS A 113 -7.49 -14.05 -9.63
N TYR A 114 -6.88 -13.90 -8.45
CA TYR A 114 -5.45 -13.65 -8.31
C TYR A 114 -4.59 -14.79 -8.87
N GLU A 115 -4.91 -16.03 -8.53
CA GLU A 115 -4.20 -17.21 -9.01
C GLU A 115 -4.38 -17.39 -10.54
N GLY A 116 -5.58 -17.10 -11.05
CA GLY A 116 -5.84 -17.03 -12.48
C GLY A 116 -4.95 -15.98 -13.18
N LEU A 117 -4.89 -14.76 -12.62
CA LEU A 117 -4.05 -13.68 -13.13
C LEU A 117 -2.57 -14.08 -13.16
N ARG A 118 -2.07 -14.69 -12.08
CA ARG A 118 -0.69 -15.19 -11.98
C ARG A 118 -0.35 -16.13 -13.13
N ARG A 119 -1.16 -17.18 -13.30
CA ARG A 119 -0.97 -18.19 -14.36
C ARG A 119 -1.02 -17.59 -15.76
N MET A 120 -1.85 -16.57 -15.98
CA MET A 120 -1.96 -15.90 -17.27
C MET A 120 -0.73 -15.04 -17.57
N ILE A 121 -0.18 -14.35 -16.57
CA ILE A 121 1.07 -13.59 -16.73
C ILE A 121 2.24 -14.54 -16.99
N GLU A 122 2.31 -15.67 -16.29
CA GLU A 122 3.32 -16.70 -16.55
C GLU A 122 3.21 -17.27 -17.97
N ALA A 123 1.99 -17.62 -18.40
CA ALA A 123 1.74 -18.09 -19.77
C ALA A 123 2.09 -17.05 -20.84
N ARG A 124 2.04 -15.76 -20.49
CA ARG A 124 2.44 -14.66 -21.37
C ARG A 124 3.95 -14.47 -21.45
N GLY A 125 4.72 -15.04 -20.52
CA GLY A 125 6.17 -14.89 -20.44
C GLY A 125 6.66 -13.97 -19.33
N GLY A 126 5.84 -13.66 -18.34
CA GLY A 126 6.19 -12.85 -17.17
C GLY A 126 5.82 -11.37 -17.28
N LEU A 127 6.15 -10.61 -16.24
CA LEU A 127 5.78 -9.18 -16.13
C LEU A 127 6.43 -8.29 -17.20
N ASP A 128 7.61 -8.65 -17.69
CA ASP A 128 8.33 -7.85 -18.71
C ASP A 128 7.55 -7.73 -20.02
N GLN A 129 6.58 -8.63 -20.27
CA GLN A 129 5.70 -8.58 -21.44
C GLN A 129 4.58 -7.53 -21.33
N LEU A 130 4.54 -6.79 -20.22
CA LEU A 130 3.58 -5.73 -19.92
C LEU A 130 4.22 -4.33 -19.85
N GLU A 131 5.52 -4.20 -20.16
CA GLU A 131 6.24 -2.91 -20.12
C GLU A 131 5.64 -1.85 -21.06
N GLN A 132 4.94 -2.27 -22.12
CA GLN A 132 4.23 -1.37 -23.04
C GLN A 132 2.88 -0.87 -22.48
N SER A 133 2.44 -1.41 -21.34
CA SER A 133 1.21 -1.05 -20.64
C SER A 133 1.51 -0.77 -19.15
N PRO A 134 2.29 0.27 -18.85
CA PRO A 134 2.81 0.54 -17.50
C PRO A 134 1.69 0.72 -16.46
N THR A 135 0.56 1.33 -16.83
CA THR A 135 -0.61 1.46 -15.94
C THR A 135 -1.16 0.10 -15.50
N LEU A 136 -1.24 -0.86 -16.42
CA LEU A 136 -1.71 -2.21 -16.12
C LEU A 136 -0.67 -2.97 -15.30
N LEU A 137 0.60 -2.91 -15.73
CA LEU A 137 1.73 -3.55 -15.04
C LEU A 137 1.81 -3.10 -13.57
N LEU A 138 1.82 -1.80 -13.31
CA LEU A 138 1.90 -1.27 -11.96
C LEU A 138 0.64 -1.56 -11.14
N LYS A 139 -0.54 -1.65 -11.79
CA LYS A 139 -1.75 -2.12 -11.09
C LYS A 139 -1.64 -3.60 -10.71
N ILE A 140 -1.06 -4.45 -11.55
CA ILE A 140 -0.78 -5.86 -11.22
C ILE A 140 0.19 -5.94 -10.04
N CYS A 141 1.29 -5.17 -10.06
CA CYS A 141 2.21 -5.08 -8.92
C CYS A 141 1.49 -4.62 -7.64
N LYS A 142 0.58 -3.65 -7.73
CA LYS A 142 -0.29 -3.27 -6.60
C LYS A 142 -1.13 -4.44 -6.11
N MET A 143 -1.74 -5.22 -6.99
CA MET A 143 -2.57 -6.37 -6.57
C MET A 143 -1.74 -7.46 -5.90
N ASP A 144 -0.54 -7.76 -6.39
CA ASP A 144 0.39 -8.73 -5.80
C ASP A 144 0.85 -8.30 -4.40
N ASN A 145 1.30 -7.04 -4.25
CA ASN A 145 1.65 -6.48 -2.95
C ASN A 145 0.49 -6.52 -1.95
N LEU A 146 -0.69 -6.10 -2.41
CA LEU A 146 -1.90 -6.12 -1.60
C LEU A 146 -2.29 -7.51 -1.15
N TYR A 147 -2.26 -8.47 -2.08
CA TYR A 147 -2.59 -9.86 -1.81
C TYR A 147 -1.64 -10.46 -0.77
N ALA A 148 -0.33 -10.25 -0.93
CA ALA A 148 0.68 -10.76 0.00
C ALA A 148 0.50 -10.20 1.42
N TRP A 149 0.31 -8.88 1.57
CA TRP A 149 0.16 -8.25 2.88
C TRP A 149 -1.19 -8.50 3.55
N GLN A 150 -2.28 -8.49 2.79
CA GLN A 150 -3.62 -8.74 3.32
C GLN A 150 -3.76 -10.17 3.85
N TYR A 151 -3.19 -11.15 3.13
CA TYR A 151 -3.40 -12.56 3.44
C TYR A 151 -2.19 -13.25 4.04
N GLY A 152 -1.09 -12.53 4.28
CA GLY A 152 0.16 -13.11 4.76
C GLY A 152 0.73 -14.17 3.81
N ARG A 153 0.58 -13.96 2.50
CA ARG A 153 0.98 -14.91 1.44
C ARG A 153 2.30 -14.47 0.79
N PRO A 154 3.04 -15.37 0.11
CA PRO A 154 4.15 -14.96 -0.74
C PRO A 154 3.65 -14.08 -1.90
N MET A 155 4.48 -13.13 -2.33
CA MET A 155 4.28 -12.44 -3.61
C MET A 155 4.53 -13.42 -4.75
N ALA A 156 3.72 -13.34 -5.80
CA ALA A 156 3.89 -14.18 -6.98
C ALA A 156 5.01 -13.71 -7.89
N PHE A 157 5.32 -12.41 -7.84
CA PHE A 157 6.31 -11.80 -8.70
C PHE A 157 7.44 -11.15 -7.91
N PHE A 158 8.47 -10.74 -8.62
CA PHE A 158 9.51 -9.87 -8.12
C PHE A 158 9.87 -8.86 -9.21
N ARG A 159 9.84 -7.58 -8.85
CA ARG A 159 10.22 -6.49 -9.75
C ARG A 159 10.90 -5.39 -8.96
N ASP A 160 12.20 -5.24 -9.15
CA ASP A 160 12.97 -4.11 -8.61
C ASP A 160 13.46 -3.24 -9.77
N ARG A 161 12.91 -2.04 -9.83
CA ARG A 161 13.21 -1.02 -10.85
C ARG A 161 13.60 0.30 -10.20
N MET A 162 14.15 0.26 -8.98
CA MET A 162 14.58 1.49 -8.31
C MET A 162 15.55 2.34 -9.14
N PRO A 163 16.58 1.79 -9.83
CA PRO A 163 17.44 2.61 -10.66
C PRO A 163 16.68 3.37 -11.75
N GLN A 164 15.72 2.73 -12.41
CA GLN A 164 14.86 3.36 -13.42
C GLN A 164 13.91 4.37 -12.78
N ALA A 165 13.34 4.04 -11.62
CA ALA A 165 12.44 4.92 -10.88
C ALA A 165 13.13 6.22 -10.44
N ARG A 166 14.40 6.13 -10.01
CA ARG A 166 15.23 7.32 -9.71
C ARG A 166 15.48 8.16 -10.96
N ALA A 167 15.82 7.55 -12.08
CA ALA A 167 16.00 8.27 -13.34
C ALA A 167 14.70 8.97 -13.81
N MET A 168 13.53 8.35 -13.58
CA MET A 168 12.23 8.97 -13.85
C MET A 168 11.96 10.16 -12.93
N LEU A 169 12.27 10.05 -11.64
CA LEU A 169 12.18 11.17 -10.70
C LEU A 169 13.06 12.35 -11.13
N GLU A 170 14.32 12.09 -11.49
CA GLU A 170 15.26 13.10 -11.97
C GLU A 170 14.76 13.76 -13.27
N ALA A 171 14.23 12.97 -14.20
CA ALA A 171 13.65 13.48 -15.46
C ALA A 171 12.42 14.37 -15.23
N GLU A 172 11.67 14.13 -14.16
CA GLU A 172 10.55 14.97 -13.71
C GLU A 172 11.00 16.17 -12.84
N GLY A 173 12.31 16.34 -12.62
CA GLY A 173 12.89 17.47 -11.88
C GLY A 173 12.92 17.28 -10.37
N PHE A 174 12.75 16.05 -9.87
CA PHE A 174 12.85 15.73 -8.45
C PHE A 174 14.26 15.26 -8.09
N SER A 175 14.89 15.94 -7.14
CA SER A 175 16.19 15.51 -6.61
C SER A 175 16.02 14.25 -5.75
N PHE A 176 16.73 13.17 -6.12
CA PHE A 176 16.81 11.95 -5.32
C PHE A 176 18.22 11.79 -4.72
N ASP A 177 18.62 12.76 -3.90
CA ASP A 177 19.97 12.85 -3.34
C ASP A 177 20.17 11.83 -2.21
N ARG A 178 20.95 10.79 -2.49
CA ARG A 178 21.26 9.74 -1.51
C ARG A 178 22.13 10.23 -0.36
N THR A 179 22.94 11.27 -0.53
CA THR A 179 23.88 11.73 0.50
C THR A 179 23.16 12.33 1.71
N LYS A 180 22.06 13.05 1.48
CA LYS A 180 21.18 13.54 2.54
C LYS A 180 20.57 12.37 3.34
N ALA A 181 20.08 11.37 2.62
CA ALA A 181 19.45 10.21 3.24
C ALA A 181 20.45 9.33 4.01
N GLU A 182 21.68 9.17 3.50
CA GLU A 182 22.79 8.49 4.20
C GLU A 182 23.12 9.21 5.51
N SER A 183 23.20 10.55 5.48
CA SER A 183 23.49 11.37 6.67
C SER A 183 22.39 11.31 7.74
N ALA A 184 21.15 11.00 7.36
CA ALA A 184 20.02 10.89 8.27
C ALA A 184 19.88 9.49 8.93
N ILE A 185 20.59 8.48 8.43
CA ILE A 185 20.53 7.12 8.99
C ILE A 185 21.52 7.01 10.15
N HIS A 186 21.00 6.60 11.31
CA HIS A 186 21.79 6.45 12.53
C HIS A 186 22.27 5.01 12.80
N HIS A 187 21.66 4.01 12.16
CA HIS A 187 21.98 2.60 12.37
C HIS A 187 22.62 1.97 11.13
N TYR A 188 23.90 1.58 11.26
CA TYR A 188 24.70 1.02 10.17
C TYR A 188 24.91 -0.50 10.26
N ASP A 189 24.65 -1.10 11.43
CA ASP A 189 24.78 -2.54 11.69
C ASP A 189 23.59 -3.35 11.15
N LEU A 190 23.23 -3.11 9.89
CA LEU A 190 22.14 -3.79 9.19
C LEU A 190 22.70 -4.65 8.06
N ASN A 191 21.98 -5.71 7.69
CA ASN A 191 22.22 -6.37 6.40
C ASN A 191 22.29 -5.32 5.27
N PRO A 192 23.31 -5.34 4.39
CA PRO A 192 23.47 -4.33 3.33
C PRO A 192 22.24 -4.17 2.44
N TYR A 193 21.50 -5.26 2.19
CA TYR A 193 20.28 -5.21 1.39
C TYR A 193 19.14 -4.48 2.12
N LEU A 194 18.99 -4.69 3.43
CA LEU A 194 18.02 -3.93 4.23
C LEU A 194 18.44 -2.47 4.38
N HIS A 195 19.74 -2.19 4.53
CA HIS A 195 20.27 -0.84 4.58
C HIS A 195 19.95 -0.06 3.29
N GLU A 196 20.12 -0.66 2.11
CA GLU A 196 19.74 -0.04 0.84
C GLU A 196 18.24 0.25 0.74
N ILE A 197 17.40 -0.63 1.29
CA ILE A 197 15.96 -0.39 1.34
C ILE A 197 15.63 0.77 2.29
N LEU A 198 16.23 0.80 3.48
CA LEU A 198 16.09 1.90 4.44
C LEU A 198 16.50 3.22 3.79
N LEU A 199 17.63 3.25 3.12
CA LEU A 199 18.13 4.43 2.42
C LEU A 199 17.16 4.96 1.36
N ASP A 200 16.58 4.06 0.54
CA ASP A 200 15.58 4.47 -0.44
C ASP A 200 14.30 5.01 0.22
N VAL A 201 13.84 4.38 1.30
CA VAL A 201 12.64 4.83 2.02
C VAL A 201 12.89 6.18 2.71
N THR A 202 14.05 6.36 3.33
CA THR A 202 14.48 7.65 3.91
C THR A 202 14.51 8.74 2.83
N ASN A 203 15.11 8.47 1.67
CA ASN A 203 15.16 9.43 0.58
C ASN A 203 13.77 9.78 0.03
N VAL A 204 12.87 8.78 -0.08
CA VAL A 204 11.46 9.02 -0.42
C VAL A 204 10.77 9.93 0.60
N SER A 205 11.02 9.74 1.90
CA SER A 205 10.43 10.61 2.93
C SER A 205 10.95 12.05 2.83
N ILE A 206 12.25 12.23 2.63
CA ILE A 206 12.89 13.55 2.44
C ILE A 206 12.29 14.22 1.20
N LEU A 207 12.23 13.51 0.07
CA LEU A 207 11.63 13.99 -1.16
C LEU A 207 10.21 14.53 -0.92
N PHE A 208 9.32 13.75 -0.31
CA PHE A 208 7.94 14.19 -0.08
C PHE A 208 7.78 15.33 0.93
N ASN A 209 8.76 15.53 1.81
CA ASN A 209 8.80 16.68 2.71
C ASN A 209 9.36 17.94 2.04
N GLU A 210 10.22 17.80 1.03
CA GLU A 210 10.83 18.91 0.29
C GLU A 210 10.04 19.32 -0.97
N ILE A 211 9.14 18.46 -1.48
CA ILE A 211 8.33 18.75 -2.68
C ILE A 211 7.48 20.02 -2.45
N PRO A 212 7.61 21.05 -3.32
CA PRO A 212 6.75 22.23 -3.25
C PRO A 212 5.26 21.87 -3.46
N PRO A 213 4.31 22.54 -2.78
CA PRO A 213 2.88 22.18 -2.83
C PRO A 213 2.24 22.14 -4.24
N ASN A 214 2.79 22.93 -5.17
CA ASN A 214 2.29 23.05 -6.54
C ASN A 214 2.94 22.08 -7.52
N THR A 215 3.99 21.38 -7.10
CA THR A 215 4.66 20.39 -7.96
C THR A 215 3.80 19.14 -8.06
N ARG A 216 3.85 18.48 -9.22
CA ARG A 216 3.07 17.28 -9.50
C ARG A 216 3.98 16.14 -9.93
N LEU A 217 4.02 15.07 -9.14
CA LEU A 217 4.76 13.84 -9.43
C LEU A 217 3.87 12.88 -10.21
N ASN A 218 4.35 12.31 -11.30
CA ASN A 218 3.59 11.31 -12.05
C ASN A 218 3.29 10.07 -11.19
N TYR A 219 2.04 9.60 -11.21
CA TYR A 219 1.64 8.40 -10.45
C TYR A 219 2.43 7.15 -10.86
N LEU A 220 2.77 6.97 -12.13
CA LEU A 220 3.50 5.79 -12.58
C LEU A 220 4.92 5.78 -12.01
N THR A 221 5.60 6.93 -11.99
CA THR A 221 6.91 7.10 -11.34
C THR A 221 6.83 6.80 -9.86
N PHE A 222 5.85 7.38 -9.16
CA PHE A 222 5.59 7.08 -7.75
C PHE A 222 5.33 5.59 -7.50
N ALA A 223 4.48 4.96 -8.31
CA ALA A 223 4.13 3.55 -8.15
C ALA A 223 5.33 2.63 -8.42
N GLU A 224 6.21 2.96 -9.38
CA GLU A 224 7.42 2.17 -9.64
C GLU A 224 8.38 2.22 -8.44
N VAL A 225 8.57 3.40 -7.83
CA VAL A 225 9.36 3.55 -6.58
C VAL A 225 8.78 2.67 -5.48
N VAL A 226 7.47 2.82 -5.22
CA VAL A 226 6.79 2.09 -4.16
C VAL A 226 6.90 0.58 -4.38
N HIS A 227 6.52 0.07 -5.55
CA HIS A 227 6.50 -1.36 -5.80
C HIS A 227 7.89 -1.98 -5.73
N SER A 228 8.92 -1.28 -6.21
CA SER A 228 10.30 -1.75 -6.11
C SER A 228 10.75 -1.87 -4.65
N ILE A 229 10.42 -0.90 -3.79
CA ILE A 229 10.69 -1.00 -2.34
C ILE A 229 9.93 -2.18 -1.72
N CYS A 230 8.64 -2.32 -2.01
CA CYS A 230 7.82 -3.37 -1.41
C CYS A 230 8.26 -4.79 -1.80
N TYR A 231 8.63 -5.00 -3.08
CA TYR A 231 9.21 -6.27 -3.54
C TYR A 231 10.53 -6.59 -2.85
N ARG A 232 11.40 -5.58 -2.65
CA ARG A 232 12.67 -5.78 -1.93
C ARG A 232 12.47 -6.09 -0.46
N LEU A 233 11.54 -5.41 0.23
CA LEU A 233 11.16 -5.71 1.62
C LEU A 233 10.63 -7.15 1.75
N HIS A 234 9.76 -7.57 0.84
CA HIS A 234 9.24 -8.94 0.85
C HIS A 234 10.33 -9.97 0.58
N ARG A 235 11.21 -9.72 -0.40
CA ARG A 235 12.34 -10.61 -0.73
C ARG A 235 13.35 -10.69 0.41
N PHE A 236 13.57 -9.61 1.15
CA PHE A 236 14.47 -9.61 2.30
C PHE A 236 13.94 -10.52 3.41
N GLN A 237 12.64 -10.41 3.72
CA GLN A 237 12.01 -11.24 4.73
C GLN A 237 10.51 -11.40 4.44
N PRO A 238 10.07 -12.58 3.97
CA PRO A 238 8.66 -12.88 3.82
C PRO A 238 7.96 -12.90 5.18
N LEU A 239 6.74 -12.36 5.25
CA LEU A 239 5.99 -12.24 6.51
C LEU A 239 5.63 -13.59 7.13
N HIS A 240 5.44 -14.63 6.31
CA HIS A 240 5.01 -15.97 6.70
C HIS A 240 6.15 -16.88 7.15
N GLU A 241 7.41 -16.47 6.94
CA GLU A 241 8.58 -17.25 7.31
C GLU A 241 9.12 -16.85 8.68
N THR A 242 9.70 -17.82 9.39
CA THR A 242 10.45 -17.58 10.61
C THR A 242 11.71 -16.79 10.29
N SER A 243 12.02 -15.76 11.09
CA SER A 243 13.19 -14.92 10.87
C SER A 243 14.37 -15.31 11.75
N SER A 244 15.55 -15.42 11.16
CA SER A 244 16.85 -15.41 11.85
C SER A 244 17.42 -14.00 12.06
N LEU A 245 16.67 -12.96 11.69
CA LEU A 245 17.07 -11.56 11.80
C LEU A 245 17.37 -11.14 13.25
N SER A 246 18.30 -10.18 13.39
CA SER A 246 18.50 -9.45 14.65
C SER A 246 17.24 -8.68 15.06
N ASN A 247 17.15 -8.25 16.32
CA ASN A 247 16.01 -7.46 16.81
C ASN A 247 15.89 -6.13 16.04
N LEU A 248 17.01 -5.46 15.80
CA LEU A 248 17.08 -4.21 15.03
C LEU A 248 16.55 -4.39 13.59
N GLU A 249 17.00 -5.43 12.87
CA GLU A 249 16.55 -5.71 11.51
C GLU A 249 15.06 -6.08 11.46
N LYS A 250 14.53 -6.78 12.46
CA LYS A 250 13.09 -7.07 12.56
C LYS A 250 12.27 -5.79 12.66
N VAL A 251 12.71 -4.84 13.51
CA VAL A 251 12.04 -3.56 13.72
C VAL A 251 12.07 -2.72 12.45
N TYR A 252 13.23 -2.60 11.80
CA TYR A 252 13.32 -1.89 10.52
C TYR A 252 12.49 -2.54 9.43
N HIS A 253 12.56 -3.87 9.27
CA HIS A 253 11.79 -4.56 8.24
C HIS A 253 10.29 -4.32 8.37
N ILE A 254 9.74 -4.50 9.59
CA ILE A 254 8.30 -4.33 9.80
C ILE A 254 7.89 -2.85 9.77
N GLY A 255 8.73 -1.95 10.31
CA GLY A 255 8.47 -0.52 10.32
C GLY A 255 8.46 0.08 8.92
N LEU A 256 9.44 -0.29 8.09
CA LEU A 256 9.48 0.10 6.67
C LEU A 256 8.30 -0.52 5.90
N THR A 257 7.91 -1.76 6.20
CA THR A 257 6.71 -2.37 5.60
C THR A 257 5.45 -1.59 5.95
N LEU A 258 5.27 -1.21 7.22
CA LEU A 258 4.13 -0.40 7.65
C LEU A 258 4.15 1.01 7.04
N PHE A 259 5.32 1.65 6.95
CA PHE A 259 5.47 2.93 6.25
C PHE A 259 5.05 2.83 4.78
N MET A 260 5.44 1.76 4.07
CA MET A 260 5.00 1.58 2.68
C MET A 260 3.50 1.33 2.56
N ILE A 261 2.91 0.63 3.54
CA ILE A 261 1.46 0.43 3.62
C ILE A 261 0.74 1.76 3.85
N THR A 262 1.19 2.60 4.79
CA THR A 262 0.59 3.92 5.03
C THR A 262 0.73 4.85 3.83
N LEU A 263 1.85 4.79 3.11
CA LEU A 263 2.11 5.60 1.92
C LEU A 263 1.22 5.24 0.72
N PHE A 264 0.93 3.96 0.48
CA PHE A 264 0.37 3.53 -0.81
C PHE A 264 -0.98 2.78 -0.75
N MET A 265 -1.36 2.23 0.41
CA MET A 265 -2.50 1.30 0.52
C MET A 265 -3.78 1.92 1.08
N GLN A 266 -3.96 3.23 0.95
CA GLN A 266 -5.18 3.95 1.35
C GLN A 266 -6.25 3.98 0.23
N PHE A 267 -7.54 3.96 0.60
CA PHE A 267 -8.68 4.18 -0.31
C PHE A 267 -9.68 5.14 0.33
N ASP A 268 -9.93 6.27 -0.32
CA ASP A 268 -10.92 7.24 0.14
C ASP A 268 -10.82 7.53 1.66
N GLN A 269 -9.60 7.71 2.16
CA GLN A 269 -9.24 7.90 3.57
C GLN A 269 -9.46 6.70 4.50
N HIS A 270 -10.12 5.64 4.03
CA HIS A 270 -10.33 4.39 4.74
C HIS A 270 -9.18 3.42 4.44
N ARG A 271 -8.80 2.67 5.46
CA ARG A 271 -7.86 1.55 5.30
C ARG A 271 -8.66 0.40 4.72
N LEU A 272 -8.39 0.07 3.45
CA LEU A 272 -9.11 -1.00 2.75
C LEU A 272 -8.98 -2.36 3.43
N LEU A 273 -7.94 -2.55 4.24
CA LEU A 273 -7.37 -3.86 4.51
C LEU A 273 -6.99 -4.00 5.97
N LYS A 274 -7.45 -5.09 6.57
CA LYS A 274 -6.83 -5.64 7.76
C LYS A 274 -5.60 -6.43 7.30
N CYS A 275 -4.41 -5.95 7.65
CA CYS A 275 -3.14 -6.62 7.38
C CYS A 275 -2.73 -7.46 8.60
N ASP A 276 -3.57 -8.45 8.97
CA ASP A 276 -3.44 -9.19 10.23
C ASP A 276 -2.05 -9.83 10.43
N ALA A 277 -1.43 -10.31 9.36
CA ALA A 277 -0.08 -10.88 9.40
C ALA A 277 1.00 -9.85 9.77
N VAL A 278 0.92 -8.64 9.20
CA VAL A 278 1.84 -7.52 9.51
C VAL A 278 1.66 -7.12 10.98
N PHE A 279 0.42 -7.04 11.44
CA PHE A 279 0.11 -6.69 12.82
C PHE A 279 0.51 -7.74 13.83
N SER A 280 0.28 -9.03 13.53
CA SER A 280 0.73 -10.13 14.37
C SER A 280 2.25 -10.10 14.56
N ARG A 281 2.98 -9.78 13.50
CA ARG A 281 4.44 -9.66 13.53
C ARG A 281 4.91 -8.42 14.31
N LEU A 282 4.28 -7.26 14.07
CA LEU A 282 4.50 -6.05 14.87
C LEU A 282 4.31 -6.35 16.36
N ARG A 283 3.17 -6.95 16.72
CA ARG A 283 2.86 -7.37 18.08
C ARG A 283 3.95 -8.30 18.63
N SER A 284 4.33 -9.34 17.91
CA SER A 284 5.37 -10.28 18.36
C SER A 284 6.73 -9.63 18.61
N ILE A 285 7.10 -8.62 17.82
CA ILE A 285 8.34 -7.86 18.00
C ILE A 285 8.26 -6.99 19.26
N LEU A 286 7.15 -6.29 19.43
CA LEU A 286 6.93 -5.33 20.49
C LEU A 286 6.69 -5.95 21.89
N TYR A 287 6.22 -7.19 21.94
CA TYR A 287 6.07 -7.95 23.20
C TYR A 287 7.36 -8.65 23.66
N ARG A 288 8.39 -8.74 22.81
CA ARG A 288 9.73 -9.16 23.25
C ARG A 288 10.42 -7.96 23.89
N ASP A 289 11.30 -8.19 24.87
CA ASP A 289 12.00 -7.11 25.57
C ASP A 289 12.63 -6.14 24.56
N LEU A 290 12.07 -4.92 24.53
CA LEU A 290 12.53 -3.81 23.70
C LEU A 290 13.81 -3.18 24.27
N ASP A 291 14.34 -3.70 25.37
CA ASP A 291 15.46 -3.14 26.13
C ASP A 291 16.76 -3.04 25.31
N GLU A 292 16.88 -3.83 24.23
CA GLU A 292 18.00 -3.77 23.28
C GLU A 292 17.75 -2.87 22.06
N ILE A 293 16.55 -2.31 21.90
CA ILE A 293 16.17 -1.51 20.74
C ILE A 293 16.22 -0.02 21.12
N ASP A 294 16.74 0.81 20.22
CA ASP A 294 16.66 2.26 20.36
C ASP A 294 15.20 2.72 20.61
N ASN A 295 14.98 3.36 21.76
CA ASN A 295 13.67 3.87 22.16
C ASN A 295 13.06 4.80 21.12
N ASN A 296 13.88 5.59 20.40
CA ASN A 296 13.40 6.49 19.36
C ASN A 296 12.84 5.69 18.17
N LEU A 297 13.54 4.63 17.77
CA LEU A 297 13.08 3.71 16.72
C LEU A 297 11.80 2.97 17.14
N ALA A 298 11.75 2.54 18.41
CA ALA A 298 10.59 1.87 18.98
C ALA A 298 9.36 2.80 19.05
N LEU A 299 9.56 4.10 19.31
CA LEU A 299 8.49 5.09 19.28
C LEU A 299 8.00 5.32 17.84
N TRP A 300 8.90 5.42 16.87
CA TRP A 300 8.54 5.60 15.46
C TRP A 300 7.68 4.45 14.92
N ILE A 301 8.08 3.19 15.16
CA ILE A 301 7.29 2.02 14.72
C ILE A 301 5.92 1.94 15.42
N LEU A 302 5.83 2.37 16.68
CA LEU A 302 4.56 2.46 17.40
C LEU A 302 3.60 3.45 16.76
N PHE A 303 4.09 4.64 16.39
CA PHE A 303 3.28 5.65 15.72
C PHE A 303 2.88 5.23 14.30
N ILE A 304 3.81 4.71 13.50
CA ILE A 304 3.51 4.21 12.16
C ILE A 304 2.52 3.03 12.21
N GLY A 305 2.69 2.11 13.17
CA GLY A 305 1.75 1.02 13.42
C GLY A 305 0.38 1.52 13.89
N GLY A 306 0.34 2.45 14.84
CA GLY A 306 -0.89 3.02 15.37
C GLY A 306 -1.70 3.82 14.35
N ILE A 307 -1.02 4.54 13.46
CA ILE A 307 -1.60 5.23 12.29
C ILE A 307 -2.20 4.24 11.29
N TRP A 308 -1.84 2.95 11.33
CA TRP A 308 -2.46 1.93 10.51
C TRP A 308 -3.49 1.06 11.26
N ILE A 309 -3.52 1.08 12.61
CA ILE A 309 -4.43 0.26 13.45
C ILE A 309 -5.73 0.97 13.87
N THR A 310 -5.69 2.28 14.20
CA THR A 310 -6.84 3.07 14.67
C THR A 310 -8.12 2.77 13.88
N ASP A 311 -9.20 2.32 14.54
CA ASP A 311 -10.48 1.74 14.01
C ASP A 311 -10.64 0.21 14.26
N GLY A 312 -9.68 -0.46 14.89
CA GLY A 312 -9.77 -1.87 15.28
C GLY A 312 -10.26 -2.08 16.72
N PRO A 313 -11.03 -3.15 17.03
CA PRO A 313 -11.55 -3.41 18.39
C PRO A 313 -10.49 -3.82 19.44
N ASP A 314 -9.18 -3.84 19.12
CA ASP A 314 -8.08 -4.29 20.00
C ASP A 314 -6.85 -3.36 19.85
N ASP A 315 -7.05 -2.03 19.87
CA ASP A 315 -5.96 -1.03 19.80
C ASP A 315 -5.44 -0.57 21.18
N SER A 316 -6.16 -0.88 22.26
CA SER A 316 -5.81 -0.53 23.64
C SER A 316 -4.39 -0.91 24.07
N TRP A 317 -3.88 -2.06 23.61
CA TRP A 317 -2.51 -2.49 23.95
C TRP A 317 -1.47 -1.55 23.36
N LEU A 318 -1.71 -1.03 22.15
CA LEU A 318 -0.80 -0.11 21.47
C LEU A 318 -0.85 1.27 22.13
N HIS A 319 -2.04 1.73 22.52
CA HIS A 319 -2.18 2.98 23.28
C HIS A 319 -1.42 2.92 24.61
N TRP A 320 -1.57 1.81 25.34
CA TRP A 320 -0.83 1.58 26.58
C TRP A 320 0.69 1.62 26.35
N MET A 321 1.17 1.01 25.27
CA MET A 321 2.61 0.93 25.01
C MET A 321 3.20 2.27 24.56
N ILE A 322 2.48 3.05 23.73
CA ILE A 322 2.86 4.43 23.41
C ILE A 322 2.97 5.25 24.69
N LYS A 323 1.94 5.21 25.54
CA LYS A 323 1.94 5.95 26.82
C LYS A 323 3.09 5.55 27.72
N LYS A 324 3.33 4.25 27.89
CA LYS A 324 4.45 3.75 28.71
C LYS A 324 5.78 4.28 28.19
N MET A 325 5.98 4.28 26.88
CA MET A 325 7.20 4.73 26.23
C MET A 325 7.40 6.24 26.39
N THR A 326 6.39 7.05 26.09
CA THR A 326 6.51 8.52 26.22
C THR A 326 6.77 8.95 27.67
N ILE A 327 6.15 8.30 28.66
CA ILE A 327 6.46 8.54 30.09
C ILE A 327 7.92 8.19 30.41
N SER A 328 8.42 7.05 29.93
CA SER A 328 9.82 6.64 30.17
C SER A 328 10.85 7.55 29.50
N MET A 329 10.45 8.25 28.44
CA MET A 329 11.27 9.18 27.67
C MET A 329 11.11 10.64 28.11
N ASP A 330 10.25 10.92 29.10
CA ASP A 330 9.88 12.27 29.55
C ASP A 330 9.35 13.16 28.41
N ILE A 331 8.49 12.59 27.57
CA ILE A 331 7.84 13.24 26.43
C ILE A 331 6.35 13.39 26.72
N ASP A 332 5.83 14.61 26.66
CA ASP A 332 4.41 14.87 26.96
C ASP A 332 3.69 15.72 25.89
N THR A 333 4.41 16.23 24.88
CA THR A 333 3.81 17.02 23.80
C THR A 333 3.98 16.40 22.41
N TRP A 334 3.03 16.71 21.50
CA TRP A 334 3.14 16.32 20.09
C TRP A 334 4.42 16.84 19.41
N PRO A 335 4.85 18.10 19.59
CA PRO A 335 6.11 18.57 18.99
C PRO A 335 7.34 17.75 19.40
N GLU A 336 7.44 17.33 20.67
CA GLU A 336 8.53 16.48 21.14
C GLU A 336 8.46 15.09 20.51
N ILE A 337 7.28 14.46 20.49
CA ILE A 337 7.05 13.18 19.79
C ILE A 337 7.47 13.32 18.32
N CYS A 338 6.99 14.36 17.64
CA CYS A 338 7.26 14.62 16.24
C CYS A 338 8.77 14.78 15.98
N SER A 339 9.49 15.45 16.87
CA SER A 339 10.95 15.60 16.77
C SER A 339 11.70 14.27 16.82
N VAL A 340 11.22 13.31 17.62
CA VAL A 340 11.82 11.98 17.74
C VAL A 340 11.48 11.11 16.54
N ILE A 341 10.20 10.99 16.19
CA ILE A 341 9.78 10.08 15.11
C ILE A 341 10.21 10.56 13.73
N SER A 342 10.44 11.87 13.54
CA SER A 342 10.93 12.45 12.28
C SER A 342 12.42 12.20 12.03
N ALA A 343 13.16 11.66 13.00
CA ALA A 343 14.52 11.14 12.76
C ALA A 343 14.52 9.85 11.92
N PHE A 344 13.36 9.22 11.75
CA PHE A 344 13.13 8.04 10.91
C PHE A 344 12.17 8.41 9.77
N PRO A 345 11.98 7.53 8.76
CA PRO A 345 11.13 7.86 7.63
C PRO A 345 9.73 8.32 8.03
N TRP A 346 9.44 9.59 7.77
CA TRP A 346 8.19 10.24 8.13
C TRP A 346 7.83 11.30 7.09
N ILE A 347 6.57 11.33 6.64
CA ILE A 347 6.09 12.30 5.65
C ILE A 347 5.05 13.18 6.36
N HIS A 348 5.39 14.42 6.63
CA HIS A 348 4.56 15.32 7.45
C HIS A 348 3.14 15.48 6.89
N ASN A 349 3.05 15.73 5.58
CA ASN A 349 1.78 15.89 4.87
C ASN A 349 0.90 14.62 4.86
N LEU A 350 1.47 13.46 5.18
CA LEU A 350 0.73 12.20 5.23
C LEU A 350 0.44 11.75 6.67
N HIS A 351 1.42 11.88 7.56
CA HIS A 351 1.45 11.21 8.85
C HIS A 351 1.16 12.13 10.04
N ASP A 352 1.38 13.45 9.95
CA ASP A 352 1.20 14.35 11.10
C ASP A 352 -0.24 14.33 11.61
N LYS A 353 -1.23 14.55 10.73
CA LYS A 353 -2.64 14.58 11.15
C LYS A 353 -3.09 13.25 11.78
N PRO A 354 -2.89 12.08 11.14
CA PRO A 354 -3.18 10.80 11.80
C PRO A 354 -2.40 10.56 13.09
N GLY A 355 -1.14 11.00 13.16
CA GLY A 355 -0.30 10.88 14.35
C GLY A 355 -0.79 11.72 15.53
N ILE A 356 -1.24 12.95 15.27
CA ILE A 356 -1.88 13.82 16.26
C ILE A 356 -3.16 13.16 16.78
N THR A 357 -4.03 12.68 15.89
CA THR A 357 -5.27 12.00 16.29
C THR A 357 -5.00 10.75 17.14
N LEU A 358 -3.97 9.98 16.80
CA LEU A 358 -3.53 8.85 17.63
C LEU A 358 -3.06 9.33 19.00
N TRP A 359 -2.22 10.35 19.07
CA TRP A 359 -1.70 10.89 20.33
C TRP A 359 -2.82 11.43 21.23
N GLU A 360 -3.74 12.21 20.67
CA GLU A 360 -4.92 12.71 21.38
C GLU A 360 -5.74 11.56 21.97
N SER A 361 -5.96 10.48 21.21
CA SER A 361 -6.66 9.28 21.69
C SER A 361 -5.92 8.58 22.84
N VAL A 362 -4.58 8.48 22.76
CA VAL A 362 -3.75 7.95 23.84
C VAL A 362 -3.90 8.79 25.12
N CYS A 363 -3.91 10.12 25.00
CA CYS A 363 -4.13 11.03 26.13
C CYS A 363 -5.56 10.92 26.71
N GLU A 364 -6.59 10.79 25.86
CA GLU A 364 -8.00 10.72 26.29
C GLU A 364 -8.34 9.41 27.00
N GLY A 365 -7.80 8.28 26.54
CA GLY A 365 -7.94 6.97 27.19
C GLY A 365 -7.40 6.95 28.64
N CYS A 366 -6.67 7.99 29.05
CA CYS A 366 -6.16 8.18 30.41
C CYS A 366 -7.14 8.87 31.36
N ARG A 367 -8.25 9.45 30.89
CA ARG A 367 -9.22 10.15 31.76
C ARG A 367 -10.29 9.23 32.38
N VAL A 368 -10.26 7.93 32.06
CA VAL A 368 -11.31 6.95 32.44
C VAL A 368 -10.78 5.87 33.40
N TRP A 369 -9.57 6.03 33.95
CA TRP A 369 -9.00 5.12 34.95
C TRP A 369 -8.59 5.86 36.22
#